data_AF-A0A0G0MD19-F1
#
_entry.id   AF-A0A0G0MD19-F1
#
_cell.length_a   1.000
_cell.length_b   1.000
_cell.length_c   1.000
_cell.angle_alpha   90.00
_cell.angle_beta   90.00
_cell.angle_gamma   90.00
#
_symmetry.space_group_name_H-M   'P 1'
#
loop_
_entity.id
_entity.type
_entity.pdbx_description
1 polymer ?
#
loop_
_entity_poly.entity_id
_entity_poly.type
_entity_poly.pdbx_seq_one_letter_code
_entity_poly.pdbx_strand_id
1 'polypeptide(L)'
;MGQKFSLEIGIWKFLAYTIINMAKEKTKGVHNKIKKEAQKFKKQFSSQLLKLVTSGFGLVAALAWNELIKEFIKIYIQPFFGQSSGFVSLLIYALFVTLLAVFVTYQLSKIARKEKEE
;
A
#
# COMPACT_ATOMS: atom_id res chain seq x y z
N MET A 1 -35.21 -61.35 21.97
CA MET A 1 -34.78 -60.74 20.68
C MET A 1 -34.45 -59.24 20.77
N GLY A 2 -34.99 -58.48 21.74
CA GLY A 2 -34.85 -57.00 21.78
C GLY A 2 -33.49 -56.40 22.15
N GLN A 3 -32.65 -57.07 22.96
CA GLN A 3 -31.35 -56.47 23.37
C GLN A 3 -30.33 -56.37 22.24
N LYS A 4 -30.26 -57.39 21.36
CA LYS A 4 -29.34 -57.41 20.22
C LYS A 4 -29.65 -56.29 19.21
N PHE A 5 -30.94 -55.98 19.03
CA PHE A 5 -31.41 -54.90 18.16
C PHE A 5 -31.09 -53.49 18.71
N SER A 6 -31.13 -53.32 20.03
CA SER A 6 -30.78 -52.05 20.67
C SER A 6 -29.27 -51.74 20.57
N LEU A 7 -28.42 -52.76 20.65
CA LEU A 7 -26.96 -52.63 20.50
C LEU A 7 -26.56 -52.21 19.07
N GLU A 8 -27.16 -52.83 18.05
CA GLU A 8 -26.96 -52.46 16.64
C GLU A 8 -27.25 -50.97 16.41
N ILE A 9 -28.42 -50.48 16.83
CA ILE A 9 -28.84 -49.08 16.64
C ILE A 9 -27.88 -48.10 17.31
N GLY A 10 -27.34 -48.44 18.48
CA GLY A 10 -26.34 -47.62 19.17
C GLY A 10 -25.04 -47.48 18.39
N ILE A 11 -24.56 -48.57 17.78
CA ILE A 11 -23.32 -48.59 16.98
C ILE A 11 -23.50 -47.73 15.72
N TRP A 12 -24.62 -47.87 15.02
CA TRP A 12 -24.91 -47.05 13.82
C TRP A 12 -25.04 -45.56 14.16
N LYS A 13 -25.64 -45.19 15.31
CA LYS A 13 -25.68 -43.80 15.77
C LYS A 13 -24.30 -43.25 16.11
N PHE A 14 -23.44 -44.04 16.75
CA PHE A 14 -22.07 -43.63 17.08
C PHE A 14 -21.21 -43.42 15.83
N LEU A 15 -21.32 -44.33 14.85
CA LEU A 15 -20.67 -44.20 13.54
C LEU A 15 -21.16 -42.96 12.78
N ALA A 16 -22.47 -42.71 12.75
CA ALA A 16 -23.02 -41.51 12.13
C ALA A 16 -22.51 -40.24 12.82
N TYR A 17 -22.48 -40.21 14.16
CA TYR A 17 -21.98 -39.06 14.92
C TYR A 17 -20.50 -38.76 14.65
N THR A 18 -19.66 -39.80 14.64
CA THR A 18 -18.22 -39.66 14.35
C THR A 18 -17.98 -39.18 12.93
N ILE A 19 -18.71 -39.72 11.93
CA ILE A 19 -18.62 -39.26 10.54
C ILE A 19 -19.06 -37.80 10.40
N ILE A 20 -20.18 -37.41 11.02
CA ILE A 20 -20.67 -36.03 10.99
C ILE A 20 -19.67 -35.07 11.66
N ASN A 21 -19.11 -35.45 12.80
CA ASN A 21 -18.16 -34.60 13.52
C ASN A 21 -16.85 -34.44 12.71
N MET A 22 -16.33 -35.52 12.13
CA MET A 22 -15.18 -35.49 11.22
C MET A 22 -15.42 -34.59 10.00
N ALA A 23 -16.61 -34.66 9.39
CA ALA A 23 -16.97 -33.80 8.26
C ALA A 23 -17.04 -32.31 8.64
N LYS A 24 -17.60 -32.00 9.82
CA LYS A 24 -17.73 -30.64 10.36
C LYS A 24 -16.37 -30.02 10.71
N GLU A 25 -15.45 -30.83 11.22
CA GLU A 25 -14.10 -30.41 11.59
C GLU A 25 -13.24 -30.11 10.34
N LYS A 26 -13.35 -30.97 9.31
CA LYS A 26 -12.71 -30.74 8.00
C LYS A 26 -13.21 -29.47 7.30
N THR A 27 -14.53 -29.20 7.32
CA THR A 27 -15.12 -28.00 6.71
C THR A 27 -14.74 -26.71 7.45
N LYS A 28 -14.69 -26.72 8.79
CA LYS A 28 -14.17 -25.60 9.59
C LYS A 28 -12.72 -25.26 9.23
N GLY A 29 -11.87 -26.27 9.04
CA GLY A 29 -10.48 -26.10 8.61
C GLY A 29 -10.36 -25.43 7.25
N VAL A 30 -11.18 -25.84 6.28
CA VAL A 30 -11.24 -25.25 4.94
C VAL A 30 -11.74 -23.80 4.99
N HIS A 31 -12.82 -23.52 5.72
CA HIS A 31 -13.34 -22.15 5.88
C HIS A 31 -12.31 -21.21 6.49
N ASN A 32 -11.60 -21.63 7.55
CA ASN A 32 -10.56 -20.82 8.16
C ASN A 32 -9.36 -20.58 7.23
N LYS A 33 -8.95 -21.59 6.44
CA LYS A 33 -7.89 -21.39 5.43
C LYS A 33 -8.32 -20.39 4.37
N ILE A 34 -9.50 -20.53 3.80
CA ILE A 34 -10.03 -19.60 2.79
C ILE A 34 -10.11 -18.18 3.35
N LYS A 35 -10.64 -18.01 4.58
CA LYS A 35 -10.70 -16.70 5.25
C LYS A 35 -9.31 -16.08 5.42
N LYS A 36 -8.32 -16.86 5.88
CA LYS A 36 -6.94 -16.39 6.04
C LYS A 36 -6.29 -16.01 4.71
N GLU A 37 -6.45 -16.83 3.67
CA GLU A 37 -5.90 -16.53 2.35
C GLU A 37 -6.58 -15.31 1.70
N ALA A 38 -7.89 -15.17 1.84
CA ALA A 38 -8.62 -13.97 1.39
C ALA A 38 -8.14 -12.70 2.11
N GLN A 39 -7.89 -12.78 3.42
CA GLN A 39 -7.34 -11.66 4.18
C GLN A 39 -5.91 -11.29 3.75
N LYS A 40 -5.05 -12.30 3.53
CA LYS A 40 -3.69 -12.08 3.00
C LYS A 40 -3.73 -11.45 1.62
N PHE A 41 -4.57 -11.98 0.72
CA PHE A 41 -4.76 -11.45 -0.62
C PHE A 41 -5.24 -10.00 -0.58
N LYS A 42 -6.25 -9.67 0.23
CA LYS A 42 -6.74 -8.29 0.39
C LYS A 42 -5.62 -7.36 0.84
N LYS A 43 -4.80 -7.78 1.81
CA LYS A 43 -3.66 -6.98 2.32
C LYS A 43 -2.62 -6.75 1.24
N GLN A 44 -2.24 -7.80 0.51
CA GLN A 44 -1.28 -7.71 -0.60
C GLN A 44 -1.85 -6.84 -1.74
N PHE A 45 -3.05 -7.12 -2.21
CA PHE A 45 -3.70 -6.34 -3.26
C PHE A 45 -3.76 -4.84 -2.90
N SER A 46 -4.17 -4.50 -1.68
CA SER A 46 -4.20 -3.10 -1.22
C SER A 46 -2.80 -2.48 -1.18
N SER A 47 -1.79 -3.20 -0.70
CA SER A 47 -0.40 -2.73 -0.69
C SER A 47 0.15 -2.48 -2.10
N GLN A 48 -0.12 -3.40 -3.03
CA GLN A 48 0.28 -3.27 -4.43
C GLN A 48 -0.44 -2.10 -5.12
N LEU A 49 -1.75 -1.96 -4.90
CA LEU A 49 -2.52 -0.82 -5.41
C LEU A 49 -1.99 0.50 -4.86
N LEU A 50 -1.74 0.59 -3.55
CA LEU A 50 -1.16 1.79 -2.94
C LEU A 50 0.18 2.14 -3.60
N LYS A 51 1.08 1.16 -3.78
CA LYS A 51 2.36 1.40 -4.47
C LYS A 51 2.17 1.92 -5.89
N LEU A 52 1.25 1.33 -6.66
CA LEU A 52 0.99 1.72 -8.04
C LEU A 52 0.41 3.14 -8.11
N VAL A 53 -0.60 3.41 -7.28
CA VAL A 53 -1.27 4.71 -7.19
C VAL A 53 -0.31 5.80 -6.69
N THR A 54 0.44 5.54 -5.63
CA THR A 54 1.46 6.47 -5.11
C THR A 54 2.54 6.74 -6.14
N SER A 55 3.00 5.74 -6.88
CA SER A 55 3.98 5.94 -7.96
C SER A 55 3.41 6.80 -9.10
N GLY A 56 2.18 6.51 -9.52
CA GLY A 56 1.48 7.30 -10.54
C GLY A 56 1.26 8.75 -10.13
N PHE A 57 0.76 8.98 -8.91
CA PHE A 57 0.60 10.33 -8.37
C PHE A 57 1.93 11.03 -8.12
N GLY A 58 3.00 10.30 -7.77
CA GLY A 58 4.35 10.86 -7.65
C GLY A 58 4.82 11.51 -8.95
N LEU A 59 4.55 10.86 -10.10
CA LEU A 59 4.85 11.42 -11.42
C LEU A 59 4.00 12.67 -11.71
N VAL A 60 2.70 12.61 -11.47
CA VAL A 60 1.79 13.76 -11.68
C VAL A 60 2.19 14.94 -10.79
N ALA A 61 2.52 14.67 -9.52
CA ALA A 61 2.98 15.68 -8.59
C ALA A 61 4.31 16.31 -9.06
N ALA A 62 5.27 15.51 -9.52
CA ALA A 62 6.54 16.01 -10.05
C ALA A 62 6.33 16.97 -11.23
N LEU A 63 5.43 16.63 -12.16
CA LEU A 63 5.08 17.49 -13.30
C LEU A 63 4.41 18.79 -12.84
N ALA A 64 3.44 18.71 -11.92
CA ALA A 64 2.73 19.89 -11.42
C ALA A 64 3.66 20.85 -10.66
N TRP A 65 4.58 20.33 -9.84
CA TRP A 65 5.56 21.16 -9.12
C TRP A 65 6.55 21.82 -10.06
N ASN A 66 7.02 21.13 -11.10
CA ASN A 66 7.87 21.70 -12.13
C ASN A 66 7.19 22.89 -12.83
N GLU A 67 5.94 22.73 -13.24
CA GLU A 67 5.16 23.80 -13.88
C GLU A 67 4.95 24.98 -12.93
N LEU A 68 4.58 24.71 -11.67
CA LEU A 68 4.38 25.73 -10.64
C LEU A 68 5.65 26.56 -10.41
N ILE A 69 6.80 25.91 -10.26
CA ILE A 69 8.08 26.61 -10.00
C ILE A 69 8.46 27.50 -11.20
N LYS A 70 8.29 26.99 -12.43
CA LYS A 70 8.54 27.78 -13.64
C LYS A 70 7.67 29.03 -13.72
N GLU A 71 6.37 28.87 -13.52
CA GLU A 71 5.43 30.00 -13.59
C GLU A 71 5.65 30.98 -12.44
N PHE A 72 5.97 30.48 -11.23
CA PHE A 72 6.34 31.32 -10.09
C PHE A 72 7.56 32.19 -10.41
N ILE A 73 8.62 31.62 -10.96
CA ILE A 73 9.83 32.38 -11.31
C ILE A 73 9.53 33.38 -12.44
N LYS A 74 8.73 32.98 -13.42
CA LYS A 74 8.30 33.87 -14.50
C LYS A 74 7.51 35.07 -14.00
N ILE A 75 6.57 34.87 -13.07
CA ILE A 75 5.71 35.94 -12.55
C ILE A 75 6.45 36.81 -11.52
N TYR A 76 7.18 36.20 -10.59
CA TYR A 76 7.71 36.89 -9.41
C TYR A 76 9.19 37.19 -9.46
N ILE A 77 9.97 36.59 -10.37
CA ILE A 77 11.42 36.78 -10.42
C ILE A 77 11.82 37.49 -11.71
N GLN A 78 11.36 37.04 -12.88
CA GLN A 78 11.76 37.64 -14.17
C GLN A 78 11.55 39.16 -14.27
N PRO A 79 10.44 39.76 -13.80
CA PRO A 79 10.22 41.20 -13.91
C PRO A 79 11.28 42.05 -13.19
N PHE A 80 11.92 41.50 -12.15
CA PHE A 80 12.96 42.19 -11.39
C PHE A 80 14.30 42.28 -12.13
N PHE A 81 14.54 41.44 -13.15
CA PHE A 81 15.82 41.33 -13.85
C PHE A 81 15.78 41.83 -15.30
N GLY A 82 14.64 42.34 -15.79
CA GLY A 82 14.50 42.96 -17.11
C GLY A 82 14.45 41.98 -18.29
N GLN A 83 14.10 42.46 -19.48
CA GLN A 83 13.70 41.62 -20.64
C GLN A 83 14.85 40.85 -21.33
N SER A 84 16.13 41.15 -21.02
CA SER A 84 17.30 40.38 -21.49
C SER A 84 17.64 39.16 -20.61
N SER A 85 16.82 38.88 -19.60
CA SER A 85 17.12 37.95 -18.49
C SER A 85 16.80 36.47 -18.75
N GLY A 86 16.51 36.04 -19.97
CA GLY A 86 16.14 34.62 -20.24
C GLY A 86 17.13 33.60 -19.67
N PHE A 87 18.43 33.89 -19.74
CA PHE A 87 19.48 33.09 -19.13
C PHE A 87 19.51 33.20 -17.59
N VAL A 88 19.38 34.42 -17.05
CA VAL A 88 19.36 34.66 -15.60
C VAL A 88 18.16 33.98 -14.95
N SER A 89 17.01 33.96 -15.61
CA SER A 89 15.81 33.24 -15.17
C SER A 89 16.04 31.73 -15.10
N LEU A 90 16.74 31.14 -16.07
CA LEU A 90 17.09 29.71 -16.08
C LEU A 90 18.08 29.39 -14.95
N LEU A 91 19.03 30.28 -14.69
CA LEU A 91 20.01 30.13 -13.63
C LEU A 91 19.35 30.19 -12.23
N ILE A 92 18.40 31.10 -12.03
CA ILE A 92 17.63 31.18 -10.79
C ILE A 92 16.73 29.96 -10.61
N TYR A 93 16.07 29.50 -11.68
CA TYR A 93 15.30 28.25 -11.67
C TYR A 93 16.16 27.06 -11.24
N ALA A 94 17.33 26.88 -11.85
CA ALA A 94 18.24 25.80 -11.51
C ALA A 94 18.67 25.84 -10.04
N LEU A 95 19.12 27.00 -9.54
CA LEU A 95 19.52 27.17 -8.14
C LEU A 95 18.37 26.88 -7.17
N PHE A 96 17.18 27.43 -7.45
CA PHE A 96 16.02 27.26 -6.58
C PHE A 96 15.57 25.80 -6.49
N VAL A 97 15.49 25.11 -7.64
CA VAL A 97 15.13 23.68 -7.69
C VAL A 97 16.18 22.82 -6.99
N THR A 98 17.48 23.12 -7.16
CA THR A 98 18.55 22.39 -6.44
C THR A 98 18.45 22.57 -4.93
N LEU A 99 18.22 23.80 -4.45
CA LEU A 99 18.06 24.06 -3.02
C LEU A 99 16.84 23.33 -2.44
N LEU A 100 15.70 23.37 -3.14
CA LEU A 100 14.52 22.61 -2.74
C LEU A 100 14.78 21.10 -2.73
N ALA A 101 15.45 20.57 -3.75
CA ALA A 101 15.77 19.14 -3.83
C ALA A 101 16.65 18.71 -2.64
N VAL A 102 17.71 19.47 -2.33
CA VAL A 102 18.58 19.20 -1.18
C VAL A 102 17.79 19.30 0.14
N PHE A 103 16.95 20.32 0.29
CA PHE A 103 16.13 20.49 1.50
C PHE A 103 15.17 19.32 1.70
N VAL A 104 14.39 18.95 0.68
CA VAL A 104 13.43 17.84 0.75
C VAL A 104 14.14 16.51 0.99
N THR A 105 15.23 16.23 0.26
CA THR A 105 16.00 14.98 0.43
C THR A 105 16.66 14.88 1.81
N TYR A 106 17.13 15.99 2.37
CA TYR A 106 17.66 16.03 3.74
C TYR A 106 16.58 15.71 4.77
N GLN A 107 15.40 16.32 4.64
CA GLN A 107 14.25 16.06 5.53
C GLN A 107 13.79 14.59 5.44
N LEU A 108 13.68 14.03 4.24
CA LEU A 108 13.36 12.62 4.03
C LEU A 108 14.42 11.70 4.64
N SER A 109 15.71 12.03 4.49
CA SER A 109 16.81 11.26 5.06
C SER A 109 16.75 11.21 6.59
N LYS A 110 16.31 12.30 7.23
CA LYS A 110 16.12 12.34 8.70
C LYS A 110 14.97 11.43 9.16
N ILE A 111 13.85 11.42 8.43
CA ILE A 111 12.69 10.57 8.74
C ILE A 111 13.07 9.09 8.56
N ALA A 112 13.73 8.74 7.45
CA ALA A 112 14.13 7.38 7.14
C ALA A 112 15.18 6.79 8.12
N ARG A 113 15.97 7.64 8.79
CA ARG A 113 16.88 7.19 9.86
C ARG A 113 16.12 6.86 11.14
N LYS A 114 15.11 7.67 11.49
CA LYS A 114 14.31 7.47 12.69
C LYS A 114 13.54 6.14 12.68
N GLU A 115 13.04 5.72 11.53
CA GLU A 115 12.36 4.41 11.38
C GLU A 115 13.30 3.19 11.48
N LYS A 116 14.63 3.37 11.42
CA LYS A 116 15.60 2.27 11.56
C LYS A 116 16.14 2.11 12.98
N GLU A 117 15.86 3.07 13.86
CA GLU A 117 16.31 3.08 15.25
C GLU A 117 15.21 2.62 16.24
N GLU A 118 14.00 2.32 15.74
CA GLU A 118 12.91 1.60 16.44
C GLU A 118 12.82 0.13 15.97
#